data_AF-Q9LD02-F1
#
_entry.id   AF-Q9LD02-F1
#
_cell.length_a   1.000
_cell.length_b   1.000
_cell.length_c   1.000
_cell.angle_alpha   90.00
_cell.angle_beta   90.00
_cell.angle_gamma   90.00
#
_symmetry.space_group_name_H-M   'P 1'
#
loop_
_entity.id
_entity.type
_entity.pdbx_description
1 polymer ?
#
loop_
_entity_poly.entity_id
_entity_poly.type
_entity_poly.pdbx_seq_one_letter_code
_entity_poly.pdbx_strand_id
1 'polypeptide(L)'
;MDNNSVGVPHNLPRGEMGGKQKNAQADGRNRRALGDIGNLVPAPAAEGKPKAAQISRPVTRSFCAQLLANAQEEKNKKPLAEVVNKDVPAKKKASDKEMKTVGGSPLSKRKAKKSGKTLTSTLTARSKAACGLSNRPKYEIEDIDVADADNHLAAVEYVEDIYNFYKLTEGESRVDDDYMNFQPDLNHKMRAILVDWLIEVHRKFELMPESLYLTITILDRFLSLKTVPRKELQLVGISSMLIACKYEEIWAPEVNDFIHISDNAYAREQILQMEKAILGKLEWYLTVPTPYVFLVRYIKAATPSDNQEMENMTFFFAELGLMNYKITISYRPSMLAASSVYAARSTLNKTPLWTQTLQHHTGYSEDQLMECAKILVSYHLDAAESKLKAIYRKFSSPDRGAVAFFPPARNLLPTTTTDAASSSS
;
A
#
# COMPACT_ATOMS: atom_id res chain seq x y z
N MET A 1 48.07 29.28 74.98
CA MET A 1 46.78 29.94 75.24
C MET A 1 46.31 30.53 73.92
N ASP A 2 45.32 29.84 73.34
CA ASP A 2 44.09 30.39 72.76
C ASP A 2 44.14 31.43 71.62
N ASN A 3 43.74 30.91 70.45
CA ASN A 3 42.55 31.26 69.65
C ASN A 3 42.37 32.63 68.96
N ASN A 4 42.10 32.51 67.64
CA ASN A 4 41.14 33.23 66.78
C ASN A 4 41.37 34.75 66.55
N SER A 5 41.07 35.36 65.40
CA SER A 5 40.16 35.03 64.30
C SER A 5 40.46 35.91 63.04
N VAL A 6 40.30 35.31 61.87
CA VAL A 6 39.71 35.83 60.59
C VAL A 6 40.30 37.07 59.87
N GLY A 7 40.62 36.87 58.57
CA GLY A 7 40.57 37.93 57.52
C GLY A 7 41.39 37.68 56.23
N VAL A 8 40.77 37.03 55.21
CA VAL A 8 40.92 37.04 53.71
C VAL A 8 42.18 37.70 53.07
N PRO A 9 42.85 37.08 52.05
CA PRO A 9 42.60 37.44 50.63
C PRO A 9 42.74 36.32 49.56
N HIS A 10 42.21 36.65 48.37
CA HIS A 10 42.25 36.00 47.04
C HIS A 10 43.56 35.32 46.59
N ASN A 11 43.46 34.11 46.00
CA ASN A 11 43.72 33.75 44.58
C ASN A 11 44.12 32.26 44.37
N LEU A 12 43.42 31.59 43.46
CA LEU A 12 43.75 30.46 42.53
C LEU A 12 44.73 29.34 42.97
N PRO A 13 44.45 28.04 42.67
CA PRO A 13 44.72 27.51 41.32
C PRO A 13 43.79 26.40 40.77
N ARG A 14 43.82 26.27 39.44
CA ARG A 14 43.27 25.18 38.61
C ARG A 14 43.76 23.81 39.07
N GLY A 15 42.83 22.91 39.37
CA GLY A 15 43.07 21.47 39.42
C GLY A 15 42.73 20.80 38.09
N GLU A 16 43.39 19.69 37.80
CA GLU A 16 42.72 18.38 37.71
C GLU A 16 43.76 17.26 37.62
N MET A 17 43.88 16.51 38.71
CA MET A 17 44.45 15.17 38.74
C MET A 17 43.31 14.16 38.86
N GLY A 18 43.45 13.04 38.14
CA GLY A 18 43.29 11.73 38.78
C GLY A 18 41.91 11.06 38.71
N GLY A 19 41.73 10.26 37.66
CA GLY A 19 41.52 8.82 37.81
C GLY A 19 40.15 8.30 38.24
N LYS A 20 39.51 7.53 37.36
CA LYS A 20 39.11 6.13 37.62
C LYS A 20 38.53 5.47 36.36
N GLN A 21 39.07 4.31 36.01
CA GLN A 21 38.42 3.32 35.16
C GLN A 21 37.03 2.98 35.70
N LYS A 22 36.05 2.85 34.79
CA LYS A 22 34.92 1.92 34.95
C LYS A 22 34.35 1.54 33.59
N ASN A 23 34.28 0.23 33.38
CA ASN A 23 33.57 -0.45 32.31
C ASN A 23 32.14 0.09 32.14
N ALA A 24 31.73 0.31 30.90
CA ALA A 24 30.32 0.32 30.51
C ALA A 24 30.15 -0.62 29.30
N GLN A 25 29.78 -1.85 29.64
CA GLN A 25 29.35 -2.89 28.72
C GLN A 25 27.99 -2.44 28.14
N ALA A 26 27.94 -2.18 26.84
CA ALA A 26 26.69 -1.89 26.15
C ALA A 26 25.93 -3.21 25.98
N ASP A 27 24.82 -3.32 26.70
CA ASP A 27 23.93 -4.47 26.73
C ASP A 27 23.14 -4.57 25.40
N GLY A 28 23.79 -5.15 24.39
CA GLY A 28 23.17 -5.51 23.12
C GLY A 28 22.18 -6.64 23.34
N ARG A 29 20.89 -6.32 23.43
CA ARG A 29 19.81 -7.33 23.50
C ARG A 29 19.75 -8.10 22.18
N ASN A 30 20.32 -9.31 22.17
CA ASN A 30 20.13 -10.34 21.16
C ASN A 30 18.64 -10.49 20.81
N ARG A 31 18.25 -10.26 19.55
CA ARG A 31 16.89 -10.51 19.08
C ARG A 31 16.92 -11.33 17.81
N ARG A 32 17.17 -12.63 17.97
CA ARG A 32 16.72 -13.63 16.99
C ARG A 32 15.20 -13.64 17.01
N ALA A 33 14.56 -13.42 15.85
CA ALA A 33 13.09 -13.43 15.73
C ALA A 33 12.47 -14.74 16.24
N LEU A 34 13.25 -15.82 16.25
CA LEU A 34 12.93 -17.13 16.81
C LEU A 34 14.11 -17.54 17.69
N GLY A 35 13.98 -17.48 19.02
CA GLY A 35 15.08 -17.75 19.98
C GLY A 35 15.72 -19.15 19.88
N ASP A 36 16.86 -19.32 20.58
CA ASP A 36 17.74 -20.49 20.52
C ASP A 36 17.08 -21.81 20.97
N ILE A 37 16.90 -22.73 20.03
CA ILE A 37 16.72 -24.17 20.30
C ILE A 37 17.59 -24.93 19.28
N GLY A 38 18.63 -25.59 19.78
CA GLY A 38 19.85 -25.91 19.03
C GLY A 38 19.94 -27.27 18.33
N ASN A 39 20.95 -27.30 17.46
CA ASN A 39 21.90 -28.36 17.09
C ASN A 39 21.39 -29.74 16.62
N LEU A 40 21.80 -30.10 15.40
CA LEU A 40 22.81 -31.14 15.13
C LEU A 40 23.22 -31.13 13.64
N VAL A 41 24.53 -31.07 13.40
CA VAL A 41 25.21 -31.38 12.11
C VAL A 41 25.64 -32.86 12.17
N PRO A 42 25.62 -33.61 11.05
CA PRO A 42 26.88 -33.95 10.39
C PRO A 42 26.87 -33.77 8.86
N ALA A 43 28.09 -33.62 8.32
CA ALA A 43 28.48 -33.40 6.92
C ALA A 43 28.55 -34.71 6.08
N PRO A 44 29.29 -34.78 4.95
CA PRO A 44 28.86 -34.46 3.58
C PRO A 44 28.92 -35.67 2.62
N ALA A 45 28.25 -35.61 1.46
CA ALA A 45 28.47 -36.59 0.39
C ALA A 45 28.30 -36.04 -1.03
N ALA A 46 29.40 -36.21 -1.78
CA ALA A 46 29.54 -36.60 -3.19
C ALA A 46 29.14 -35.64 -4.33
N GLU A 47 30.17 -35.34 -5.12
CA GLU A 47 30.18 -34.64 -6.40
C GLU A 47 29.39 -35.35 -7.51
N GLY A 48 28.62 -34.58 -8.27
CA GLY A 48 28.08 -34.98 -9.57
C GLY A 48 27.90 -33.73 -10.46
N LYS A 49 28.72 -33.60 -11.51
CA LYS A 49 28.64 -32.52 -12.50
C LYS A 49 27.28 -32.54 -13.23
N PRO A 50 26.55 -31.42 -13.39
CA PRO A 50 25.44 -31.36 -14.32
C PRO A 50 25.91 -30.92 -15.72
N LYS A 51 25.39 -31.62 -16.74
CA LYS A 51 25.49 -31.26 -18.16
C LYS A 51 24.69 -29.98 -18.42
N ALA A 52 25.23 -29.10 -19.26
CA ALA A 52 24.59 -27.85 -19.68
C ALA A 52 23.27 -28.13 -20.40
N ALA A 53 22.16 -27.68 -19.81
CA ALA A 53 20.86 -27.60 -20.46
C ALA A 53 20.66 -26.18 -21.01
N GLN A 54 20.28 -26.10 -22.29
CA GLN A 54 20.00 -24.87 -23.01
C GLN A 54 18.94 -24.04 -22.26
N ILE A 55 19.29 -22.79 -21.96
CA ILE A 55 18.39 -21.79 -21.38
C ILE A 55 17.36 -21.41 -22.45
N SER A 56 16.16 -21.98 -22.37
CA SER A 56 15.00 -21.44 -23.07
C SER A 56 14.59 -20.14 -22.38
N ARG A 57 14.47 -19.08 -23.17
CA ARG A 57 14.13 -17.74 -22.67
C ARG A 57 12.67 -17.74 -22.17
N PRO A 58 12.35 -17.09 -21.04
CA PRO A 58 11.01 -17.17 -20.46
C PRO A 58 9.94 -16.52 -21.34
N VAL A 59 8.77 -17.17 -21.32
CA VAL A 59 7.53 -16.88 -22.05
C VAL A 59 6.79 -15.68 -21.40
N THR A 60 7.47 -14.57 -21.12
CA THR A 60 6.85 -13.39 -20.47
C THR A 60 6.24 -12.41 -21.47
N ARG A 61 6.76 -12.35 -22.71
CA ARG A 61 6.23 -11.43 -23.73
C ARG A 61 4.90 -11.90 -24.34
N SER A 62 4.65 -13.21 -24.44
CA SER A 62 3.41 -13.73 -25.02
C SER A 62 2.23 -13.65 -24.06
N PHE A 63 2.48 -13.71 -22.75
CA PHE A 63 1.42 -13.64 -21.74
C PHE A 63 0.83 -12.23 -21.62
N CYS A 64 1.68 -11.19 -21.54
CA CYS A 64 1.20 -9.79 -21.63
C CYS A 64 0.47 -9.50 -22.94
N ALA A 65 0.92 -10.07 -24.07
CA ALA A 65 0.23 -9.93 -25.35
C ALA A 65 -1.15 -10.62 -25.35
N GLN A 66 -1.28 -11.78 -24.68
CA GLN A 66 -2.57 -12.46 -24.50
C GLN A 66 -3.51 -11.69 -23.57
N LEU A 67 -3.00 -11.08 -22.50
CA LEU A 67 -3.81 -10.26 -21.59
C LEU A 67 -4.34 -9.00 -22.28
N LEU A 68 -3.53 -8.34 -23.11
CA LEU A 68 -3.97 -7.20 -23.92
C LEU A 68 -5.02 -7.60 -24.97
N ALA A 69 -4.90 -8.81 -25.56
CA ALA A 69 -5.89 -9.32 -26.50
C ALA A 69 -7.24 -9.64 -25.81
N ASN A 70 -7.20 -10.29 -24.64
CA ASN A 70 -8.40 -10.62 -23.87
C ASN A 70 -9.14 -9.36 -23.38
N ALA A 71 -8.40 -8.33 -22.95
CA ALA A 71 -8.97 -7.04 -22.55
C ALA A 71 -9.61 -6.26 -23.73
N GLN A 72 -9.14 -6.49 -24.97
CA GLN A 72 -9.74 -5.92 -26.17
C GLN A 72 -11.00 -6.68 -26.63
N GLU A 73 -11.07 -7.99 -26.41
CA GLU A 73 -12.26 -8.79 -26.72
C GLU A 73 -13.47 -8.47 -25.81
N GLU A 74 -13.24 -8.15 -24.54
CA GLU A 74 -14.31 -7.75 -23.61
C GLU A 74 -14.95 -6.40 -23.97
N LYS A 75 -14.18 -5.47 -24.55
CA LYS A 75 -14.71 -4.17 -25.02
C LYS A 75 -15.61 -4.27 -26.26
N ASN A 76 -15.57 -5.38 -27.00
CA ASN A 76 -16.35 -5.57 -28.23
C ASN A 76 -17.70 -6.29 -28.04
N LYS A 77 -18.10 -6.63 -26.81
CA LYS A 77 -19.42 -7.20 -26.54
C LYS A 77 -20.40 -6.12 -26.06
N LYS A 78 -21.15 -5.51 -27.00
CA LYS A 78 -22.43 -4.83 -26.72
C LYS A 78 -23.61 -5.75 -27.08
N PRO A 79 -24.75 -5.67 -26.37
CA PRO A 79 -25.86 -6.60 -26.52
C PRO A 79 -26.69 -6.34 -27.80
N LEU A 80 -27.21 -7.43 -28.37
CA LEU A 80 -28.15 -7.43 -29.50
C LEU A 80 -29.42 -6.62 -29.18
N ALA A 81 -29.84 -5.78 -30.11
CA ALA A 81 -31.21 -5.29 -30.22
C ALA A 81 -31.79 -5.81 -31.54
N GLU A 82 -32.98 -6.42 -31.46
CA GLU A 82 -33.75 -7.01 -32.55
C GLU A 82 -34.09 -6.00 -33.66
N VAL A 83 -33.94 -6.46 -34.90
CA VAL A 83 -34.41 -5.78 -36.11
C VAL A 83 -35.74 -6.38 -36.52
N VAL A 84 -36.80 -5.56 -36.54
CA VAL A 84 -38.04 -5.86 -37.27
C VAL A 84 -38.05 -5.06 -38.57
N ASN A 85 -38.08 -5.79 -39.69
CA ASN A 85 -38.22 -5.27 -41.05
C ASN A 85 -39.59 -4.60 -41.29
N LYS A 86 -39.61 -3.59 -42.16
CA LYS A 86 -40.67 -3.41 -43.19
C LYS A 86 -40.22 -2.46 -44.32
N ASP A 87 -40.08 -3.06 -45.49
CA ASP A 87 -40.42 -2.65 -46.85
C ASP A 87 -39.98 -1.31 -47.48
N VAL A 88 -39.32 -1.50 -48.63
CA VAL A 88 -38.93 -0.63 -49.77
C VAL A 88 -40.23 -0.33 -50.58
N PRO A 89 -40.42 0.78 -51.36
CA PRO A 89 -39.55 1.04 -52.50
C PRO A 89 -39.30 2.46 -53.06
N ALA A 90 -38.04 2.60 -53.53
CA ALA A 90 -37.58 3.08 -54.85
C ALA A 90 -38.04 4.42 -55.45
N LYS A 91 -37.05 5.28 -55.77
CA LYS A 91 -36.73 5.86 -57.12
C LYS A 91 -35.63 6.93 -56.96
N LYS A 92 -34.43 6.72 -57.51
CA LYS A 92 -33.89 7.17 -58.83
C LYS A 92 -33.41 8.65 -58.90
N LYS A 93 -32.12 8.77 -59.30
CA LYS A 93 -31.43 9.82 -60.08
C LYS A 93 -31.05 11.12 -59.34
N ALA A 94 -29.74 11.44 -59.23
CA ALA A 94 -28.85 12.15 -60.20
C ALA A 94 -29.21 13.65 -60.30
N SER A 95 -28.32 14.64 -60.44
CA SER A 95 -26.87 14.85 -60.40
C SER A 95 -26.67 16.39 -60.46
N ASP A 96 -25.43 16.86 -60.24
CA ASP A 96 -24.86 18.14 -60.72
C ASP A 96 -25.25 19.46 -60.01
N LYS A 97 -24.27 20.22 -59.44
CA LYS A 97 -23.38 21.25 -60.07
C LYS A 97 -24.19 22.40 -60.67
N GLU A 98 -23.93 23.70 -60.51
CA GLU A 98 -22.74 24.56 -60.31
C GLU A 98 -23.32 25.95 -59.89
N MET A 99 -22.72 26.72 -58.96
CA MET A 99 -21.67 27.75 -59.15
C MET A 99 -22.08 29.04 -59.89
N LYS A 100 -21.55 30.17 -59.37
CA LYS A 100 -21.43 31.56 -59.89
C LYS A 100 -22.48 32.56 -59.36
N THR A 101 -22.19 33.83 -59.05
CA THR A 101 -20.97 34.69 -59.04
C THR A 101 -21.34 36.04 -58.39
N VAL A 102 -20.39 36.60 -57.60
CA VAL A 102 -19.91 38.00 -57.58
C VAL A 102 -20.90 39.18 -57.46
N GLY A 103 -20.63 40.07 -56.48
CA GLY A 103 -20.65 41.52 -56.72
C GLY A 103 -21.12 42.42 -55.57
N GLY A 104 -20.19 43.22 -55.02
CA GLY A 104 -20.45 44.62 -54.64
C GLY A 104 -20.95 44.95 -53.23
N SER A 105 -20.05 45.45 -52.38
CA SER A 105 -20.31 46.32 -51.22
C SER A 105 -20.93 47.67 -51.66
N PRO A 106 -21.68 48.43 -50.82
CA PRO A 106 -21.10 49.12 -49.67
C PRO A 106 -21.99 49.27 -48.41
N LEU A 107 -21.34 49.79 -47.37
CA LEU A 107 -21.74 49.91 -45.96
C LEU A 107 -23.14 50.50 -45.69
N SER A 108 -23.85 49.90 -44.72
CA SER A 108 -24.85 50.60 -43.90
C SER A 108 -24.96 49.99 -42.49
N LYS A 109 -24.89 50.87 -41.49
CA LYS A 109 -24.98 50.60 -40.05
C LYS A 109 -26.31 49.90 -39.70
N ARG A 110 -26.29 48.76 -38.98
CA ARG A 110 -27.45 48.31 -38.17
C ARG A 110 -27.13 47.15 -37.20
N LYS A 111 -27.39 47.43 -35.91
CA LYS A 111 -27.81 46.57 -34.78
C LYS A 111 -27.12 45.21 -34.59
N ALA A 112 -26.42 45.07 -33.45
CA ALA A 112 -25.93 43.82 -32.90
C ALA A 112 -27.04 42.76 -32.82
N LYS A 113 -26.92 41.72 -33.65
CA LYS A 113 -27.82 40.57 -33.73
C LYS A 113 -27.25 39.48 -32.81
N LYS A 114 -28.10 38.94 -31.91
CA LYS A 114 -27.76 37.86 -30.97
C LYS A 114 -26.96 36.76 -31.67
N SER A 115 -25.73 36.53 -31.21
CA SER A 115 -24.87 35.43 -31.64
C SER A 115 -25.61 34.10 -31.48
N GLY A 116 -25.84 33.40 -32.59
CA GLY A 116 -26.33 32.02 -32.57
C GLY A 116 -25.34 31.12 -31.84
N LYS A 117 -25.86 30.12 -31.12
CA LYS A 117 -25.03 29.12 -30.43
C LYS A 117 -24.13 28.44 -31.47
N THR A 118 -22.82 28.42 -31.23
CA THR A 118 -21.85 27.75 -32.10
C THR A 118 -22.16 26.25 -32.20
N LEU A 119 -21.82 25.65 -33.34
CA LEU A 119 -21.97 24.21 -33.56
C LEU A 119 -21.26 23.40 -32.45
N THR A 120 -20.12 23.89 -31.96
CA THR A 120 -19.40 23.34 -30.81
C THR A 120 -20.26 23.32 -29.55
N SER A 121 -20.92 24.43 -29.20
CA SER A 121 -21.84 24.49 -28.04
C SER A 121 -22.99 23.50 -28.17
N THR A 122 -23.51 23.32 -29.39
CA THR A 122 -24.63 22.41 -29.66
C THR A 122 -24.20 20.94 -29.62
N LEU A 123 -23.00 20.63 -30.11
CA LEU A 123 -22.40 19.29 -30.07
C LEU A 123 -21.99 18.91 -28.64
N THR A 124 -21.42 19.81 -27.86
CA THR A 124 -21.12 19.59 -26.44
C THR A 124 -22.40 19.39 -25.63
N ALA A 125 -23.46 20.16 -25.90
CA ALA A 125 -24.76 19.98 -25.26
C ALA A 125 -25.41 18.63 -25.62
N ARG A 126 -25.29 18.20 -26.88
CA ARG A 126 -25.81 16.90 -27.34
C ARG A 126 -24.99 15.71 -26.82
N SER A 127 -23.67 15.85 -26.71
CA SER A 127 -22.80 14.85 -26.07
C SER A 127 -23.14 14.69 -24.59
N LYS A 128 -23.36 15.81 -23.86
CA LYS A 128 -23.82 15.77 -22.46
C LYS A 128 -25.20 15.13 -22.30
N ALA A 129 -26.12 15.39 -23.22
CA ALA A 129 -27.45 14.78 -23.21
C ALA A 129 -27.43 13.28 -23.58
N ALA A 130 -26.57 12.87 -24.52
CA ALA A 130 -26.41 11.47 -24.93
C ALA A 130 -25.73 10.59 -23.86
N CYS A 131 -24.91 11.19 -22.99
CA CYS A 131 -24.30 10.51 -21.83
C CYS A 131 -25.19 10.48 -20.57
N GLY A 132 -26.47 10.89 -20.64
CA GLY A 132 -27.39 10.80 -19.49
C GLY A 132 -27.08 11.74 -18.31
N LEU A 133 -26.27 12.80 -18.51
CA LEU A 133 -25.78 13.71 -17.45
C LEU A 133 -26.82 14.74 -16.94
N SER A 134 -28.12 14.49 -17.07
CA SER A 134 -29.16 15.37 -16.53
C SER A 134 -29.34 15.28 -15.01
N ASN A 135 -28.62 14.39 -14.33
CA ASN A 135 -28.46 14.41 -12.87
C ASN A 135 -27.01 14.73 -12.51
N ARG A 136 -26.67 16.01 -12.34
CA ARG A 136 -25.48 16.34 -11.55
C ARG A 136 -25.75 15.88 -10.12
N PRO A 137 -24.88 15.06 -9.50
CA PRO A 137 -24.98 14.84 -8.06
C PRO A 137 -24.87 16.20 -7.36
N LYS A 138 -25.58 16.37 -6.25
CA LYS A 138 -25.64 17.60 -5.45
C LYS A 138 -24.31 17.97 -4.75
N TYR A 139 -23.22 17.30 -5.09
CA TYR A 139 -21.94 17.40 -4.42
C TYR A 139 -20.84 17.39 -5.48
N GLU A 140 -19.94 18.37 -5.41
CA GLU A 140 -18.74 18.42 -6.24
C GLU A 140 -17.77 17.33 -5.74
N ILE A 141 -17.45 16.37 -6.61
CA ILE A 141 -16.30 15.48 -6.40
C ILE A 141 -15.07 16.36 -6.58
N GLU A 142 -14.24 16.43 -5.54
CA GLU A 142 -13.02 17.23 -5.58
C GLU A 142 -11.99 16.60 -6.51
N ASP A 143 -11.34 17.41 -7.34
CA ASP A 143 -10.19 16.99 -8.13
C ASP A 143 -8.96 16.96 -7.22
N ILE A 144 -8.58 15.75 -6.81
CA ILE A 144 -7.48 15.54 -5.87
C ILE A 144 -6.11 15.63 -6.54
N ASP A 145 -6.02 15.78 -7.87
CA ASP A 145 -4.77 15.84 -8.63
C ASP A 145 -4.39 17.25 -9.08
N VAL A 146 -5.22 18.25 -8.77
CA VAL A 146 -4.98 19.65 -9.14
C VAL A 146 -3.61 20.17 -8.71
N ALA A 147 -3.12 19.76 -7.53
CA ALA A 147 -1.83 20.18 -6.99
C ALA A 147 -0.63 19.58 -7.75
N ASP A 148 -0.85 18.49 -8.49
CA ASP A 148 0.17 17.76 -9.24
C ASP A 148 0.13 18.04 -10.74
N ALA A 149 -0.68 19.00 -11.20
CA ALA A 149 -0.85 19.29 -12.63
C ALA A 149 0.47 19.61 -13.35
N ASP A 150 1.41 20.26 -12.65
CA ASP A 150 2.75 20.60 -13.17
C ASP A 150 3.84 19.59 -12.76
N ASN A 151 3.47 18.53 -12.02
CA ASN A 151 4.39 17.50 -11.56
C ASN A 151 4.44 16.35 -12.57
N HIS A 152 5.43 16.38 -13.47
CA HIS A 152 5.60 15.33 -14.48
C HIS A 152 5.78 13.92 -13.90
N LEU A 153 6.26 13.79 -12.64
CA LEU A 153 6.42 12.50 -11.97
C LEU A 153 5.10 11.94 -11.42
N ALA A 154 4.08 12.79 -11.22
CA ALA A 154 2.77 12.35 -10.75
C ALA A 154 1.92 11.66 -11.84
N ALA A 155 2.32 11.78 -13.11
CA ALA A 155 1.67 11.14 -14.26
C ALA A 155 0.14 11.31 -14.26
N VAL A 156 -0.33 12.53 -13.95
CA VAL A 156 -1.76 12.85 -13.74
C VAL A 156 -2.63 12.43 -14.93
N GLU A 157 -2.12 12.54 -16.16
CA GLU A 157 -2.82 12.11 -17.37
C GLU A 157 -3.11 10.60 -17.46
N TYR A 158 -2.36 9.76 -16.73
CA TYR A 158 -2.50 8.30 -16.70
C TYR A 158 -3.01 7.78 -15.36
N VAL A 159 -3.13 8.63 -14.34
CA VAL A 159 -3.39 8.20 -12.95
C VAL A 159 -4.66 7.35 -12.86
N GLU A 160 -5.73 7.74 -13.53
CA GLU A 160 -6.98 6.98 -13.53
C GLU A 160 -6.83 5.61 -14.21
N ASP A 161 -6.10 5.53 -15.33
CA ASP A 161 -5.81 4.26 -16.00
C ASP A 161 -4.94 3.35 -15.13
N ILE A 162 -3.96 3.91 -14.42
CA ILE A 162 -3.08 3.20 -13.49
C ILE A 162 -3.90 2.60 -12.34
N TYR A 163 -4.76 3.38 -11.68
CA TYR A 163 -5.58 2.88 -10.58
C TYR A 163 -6.65 1.88 -11.03
N ASN A 164 -7.23 2.07 -12.22
CA ASN A 164 -8.10 1.08 -12.83
C ASN A 164 -7.37 -0.25 -13.07
N PHE A 165 -6.13 -0.20 -13.58
CA PHE A 165 -5.28 -1.38 -13.76
C PHE A 165 -4.94 -2.05 -12.42
N TYR A 166 -4.56 -1.28 -11.40
CA TYR A 166 -4.29 -1.82 -10.07
C TYR A 166 -5.52 -2.51 -9.46
N LYS A 167 -6.71 -1.90 -9.58
CA LYS A 167 -7.97 -2.52 -9.11
C LYS A 167 -8.32 -3.80 -9.87
N LEU A 168 -8.00 -3.88 -11.16
CA LEU A 168 -8.23 -5.08 -11.96
C LEU A 168 -7.28 -6.23 -11.56
N THR A 169 -6.02 -5.90 -11.25
CA THR A 169 -4.94 -6.88 -11.04
C THR A 169 -4.63 -7.21 -9.58
N GLU A 170 -5.19 -6.47 -8.60
CA GLU A 170 -4.94 -6.71 -7.17
C GLU A 170 -5.36 -8.12 -6.68
N GLY A 171 -6.16 -8.85 -7.47
CA GLY A 171 -6.54 -10.23 -7.21
C GLY A 171 -5.45 -11.25 -7.53
N GLU A 172 -4.50 -10.93 -8.42
CA GLU A 172 -3.50 -11.87 -8.93
C GLU A 172 -2.42 -12.21 -7.91
N SER A 173 -2.15 -11.28 -6.98
CA SER A 173 -1.19 -11.47 -5.89
C SER A 173 -1.82 -12.04 -4.62
N ARG A 174 -3.10 -12.44 -4.65
CA ARG A 174 -3.76 -13.06 -3.51
C ARG A 174 -3.13 -14.41 -3.21
N VAL A 175 -2.87 -14.62 -1.93
CA VAL A 175 -2.50 -15.93 -1.40
C VAL A 175 -3.73 -16.75 -1.11
N ASP A 176 -3.58 -18.07 -1.08
CA ASP A 176 -4.65 -18.97 -0.65
C ASP A 176 -5.12 -18.58 0.76
N ASP A 177 -6.44 -18.54 0.96
CA ASP A 177 -7.04 -18.03 2.19
C ASP A 177 -6.62 -18.85 3.43
N ASP A 178 -6.15 -20.08 3.24
CA ASP A 178 -5.71 -20.98 4.30
C ASP A 178 -4.27 -21.48 4.10
N TYR A 179 -3.42 -20.69 3.41
CA TYR A 179 -2.07 -21.13 3.07
C TYR A 179 -1.23 -21.58 4.28
N MET A 180 -1.50 -21.00 5.46
CA MET A 180 -0.80 -21.36 6.69
C MET A 180 -1.15 -22.78 7.17
N ASN A 181 -2.31 -23.33 6.80
CA ASN A 181 -2.69 -24.71 7.14
C ASN A 181 -1.87 -25.75 6.34
N PHE A 182 -1.29 -25.35 5.20
CA PHE A 182 -0.38 -26.19 4.42
C PHE A 182 1.07 -26.13 4.92
N GLN A 183 1.38 -25.31 5.93
CA GLN A 183 2.70 -25.23 6.55
C GLN A 183 2.76 -26.14 7.79
N PRO A 184 3.49 -27.27 7.75
CA PRO A 184 3.52 -28.21 8.88
C PRO A 184 4.24 -27.65 10.11
N ASP A 185 5.23 -26.79 9.90
CA ASP A 185 6.12 -26.28 10.95
C ASP A 185 5.84 -24.82 11.34
N LEU A 186 4.91 -24.15 10.65
CA LEU A 186 4.62 -22.72 10.83
C LEU A 186 3.18 -22.48 11.27
N ASN A 187 2.94 -21.32 11.82
CA ASN A 187 1.59 -20.83 12.08
C ASN A 187 1.53 -19.29 11.95
N HIS A 188 0.31 -18.75 11.95
CA HIS A 188 0.08 -17.32 11.80
C HIS A 188 0.74 -16.47 12.89
N LYS A 189 0.96 -17.02 14.10
CA LYS A 189 1.66 -16.30 15.18
C LYS A 189 3.15 -16.15 14.88
N MET A 190 3.78 -17.19 14.31
CA MET A 190 5.18 -17.12 13.86
C MET A 190 5.36 -16.12 12.73
N ARG A 191 4.41 -16.06 11.78
CA ARG A 191 4.38 -15.01 10.76
C ARG A 191 4.32 -13.62 11.40
N ALA A 192 3.40 -13.40 12.34
CA ALA A 192 3.27 -12.10 13.01
C ALA A 192 4.54 -11.70 13.77
N ILE A 193 5.23 -12.64 14.43
CA ILE A 193 6.53 -12.42 15.07
C ILE A 193 7.59 -11.99 14.04
N LEU A 194 7.66 -12.69 12.89
CA LEU A 194 8.58 -12.32 11.82
C LEU A 194 8.28 -10.92 11.28
N VAL A 195 7.00 -10.62 11.01
CA VAL A 195 6.60 -9.30 10.47
C VAL A 195 6.88 -8.18 11.46
N ASP A 196 6.63 -8.37 12.76
CA ASP A 196 6.98 -7.40 13.81
C ASP A 196 8.49 -7.09 13.76
N TRP A 197 9.33 -8.13 13.67
CA TRP A 197 10.78 -7.95 13.54
C TRP A 197 11.19 -7.28 12.22
N LEU A 198 10.60 -7.67 11.08
CA LEU A 198 10.87 -7.02 9.79
C LEU A 198 10.50 -5.53 9.80
N ILE A 199 9.50 -5.11 10.57
CA ILE A 199 9.17 -3.68 10.76
C ILE A 199 10.26 -2.97 11.56
N GLU A 200 10.92 -3.63 12.52
CA GLU A 200 12.11 -3.07 13.18
C GLU A 200 13.29 -2.94 12.20
N VAL A 201 13.52 -3.95 11.35
CA VAL A 201 14.56 -3.93 10.30
C VAL A 201 14.30 -2.82 9.29
N HIS A 202 13.05 -2.69 8.81
CA HIS A 202 12.60 -1.64 7.91
C HIS A 202 12.94 -0.24 8.44
N ARG A 203 12.65 0.00 9.72
CA ARG A 203 12.99 1.27 10.39
C ARG A 203 14.50 1.46 10.54
N LYS A 204 15.23 0.39 10.84
CA LYS A 204 16.68 0.46 11.07
C LYS A 204 17.46 0.80 9.80
N PHE A 205 16.97 0.36 8.65
CA PHE A 205 17.51 0.69 7.33
C PHE A 205 16.87 1.94 6.71
N GLU A 206 15.91 2.59 7.38
CA GLU A 206 15.24 3.81 6.91
C GLU A 206 14.62 3.65 5.51
N LEU A 207 14.09 2.45 5.23
CA LEU A 207 13.53 2.10 3.92
C LEU A 207 12.21 2.83 3.65
N MET A 208 11.87 2.97 2.37
CA MET A 208 10.58 3.46 1.93
C MET A 208 9.45 2.53 2.41
N PRO A 209 8.23 3.04 2.68
CA PRO A 209 7.11 2.19 3.04
C PRO A 209 6.82 1.14 1.97
N GLU A 210 6.93 1.50 0.69
CA GLU A 210 6.70 0.60 -0.46
C GLU A 210 7.50 -0.70 -0.35
N SER A 211 8.79 -0.61 0.02
CA SER A 211 9.68 -1.74 0.27
C SER A 211 9.14 -2.68 1.35
N LEU A 212 8.55 -2.17 2.43
CA LEU A 212 7.93 -2.99 3.48
C LEU A 212 6.71 -3.74 2.95
N TYR A 213 5.80 -3.03 2.27
CA TYR A 213 4.58 -3.65 1.74
C TYR A 213 4.93 -4.75 0.72
N LEU A 214 5.88 -4.49 -0.19
CA LEU A 214 6.36 -5.48 -1.14
C LEU A 214 7.05 -6.66 -0.44
N THR A 215 7.87 -6.40 0.60
CA THR A 215 8.51 -7.46 1.41
C THR A 215 7.48 -8.46 1.93
N ILE A 216 6.40 -7.96 2.53
CA ILE A 216 5.38 -8.83 3.13
C ILE A 216 4.60 -9.57 2.04
N THR A 217 4.28 -8.90 0.92
CA THR A 217 3.65 -9.56 -0.23
C THR A 217 4.51 -10.69 -0.80
N ILE A 218 5.82 -10.50 -0.94
CA ILE A 218 6.76 -11.55 -1.39
C ILE A 218 6.81 -12.71 -0.38
N LEU A 219 6.92 -12.39 0.92
CA LEU A 219 6.91 -13.37 2.01
C LEU A 219 5.67 -14.26 1.96
N ASP A 220 4.48 -13.68 1.93
CA ASP A 220 3.23 -14.43 1.95
C ASP A 220 3.04 -15.28 0.69
N ARG A 221 3.33 -14.70 -0.50
CA ARG A 221 3.23 -15.44 -1.76
C ARG A 221 4.18 -16.63 -1.78
N PHE A 222 5.41 -16.46 -1.28
CA PHE A 222 6.35 -17.57 -1.20
C PHE A 222 5.88 -18.65 -0.21
N LEU A 223 5.41 -18.26 0.98
CA LEU A 223 4.86 -19.20 1.96
C LEU A 223 3.59 -19.90 1.46
N SER A 224 2.84 -19.30 0.53
CA SER A 224 1.68 -19.97 -0.07
C SER A 224 2.06 -21.06 -1.08
N LEU A 225 3.25 -20.98 -1.67
CA LEU A 225 3.72 -21.90 -2.72
C LEU A 225 4.76 -22.92 -2.25
N LYS A 226 5.41 -22.67 -1.11
CA LYS A 226 6.52 -23.48 -0.62
C LYS A 226 6.40 -23.74 0.86
N THR A 227 6.45 -25.01 1.23
CA THR A 227 6.64 -25.44 2.63
C THR A 227 8.03 -25.02 3.13
N VAL A 228 8.06 -24.32 4.25
CA VAL A 228 9.28 -23.75 4.85
C VAL A 228 9.41 -24.26 6.29
N PRO A 229 10.56 -24.84 6.66
CA PRO A 229 10.79 -25.23 8.04
C PRO A 229 10.94 -23.99 8.92
N ARG A 230 10.49 -24.07 10.18
CA ARG A 230 10.57 -22.97 11.16
C ARG A 230 11.92 -22.24 11.19
N LYS A 231 13.02 -22.99 11.15
CA LYS A 231 14.41 -22.46 11.21
C LYS A 231 14.79 -21.55 10.03
N GLU A 232 14.09 -21.66 8.91
CA GLU A 232 14.35 -20.88 7.69
C GLU A 232 13.37 -19.71 7.53
N LEU A 233 12.36 -19.58 8.40
CA LEU A 233 11.35 -18.52 8.26
C LEU A 233 11.98 -17.12 8.28
N GLN A 234 12.95 -16.86 9.19
CA GLN A 234 13.65 -15.57 9.21
C GLN A 234 14.53 -15.37 7.97
N LEU A 235 15.17 -16.44 7.45
CA LEU A 235 15.94 -16.39 6.19
C LEU A 235 15.05 -16.01 5.00
N VAL A 236 13.83 -16.56 4.92
CA VAL A 236 12.83 -16.16 3.92
C VAL A 236 12.50 -14.68 4.10
N GLY A 237 12.21 -14.22 5.32
CA GLY A 237 11.86 -12.82 5.60
C GLY A 237 12.92 -11.82 5.16
N ILE A 238 14.18 -12.02 5.53
CA ILE A 238 15.27 -11.11 5.12
C ILE A 238 15.54 -11.17 3.61
N SER A 239 15.37 -12.33 2.99
CA SER A 239 15.58 -12.48 1.55
C SER A 239 14.45 -11.83 0.77
N SER A 240 13.20 -11.91 1.24
CA SER A 240 12.08 -11.15 0.69
C SER A 240 12.32 -9.65 0.79
N MET A 241 12.88 -9.16 1.90
CA MET A 241 13.21 -7.74 2.07
C MET A 241 14.35 -7.31 1.16
N LEU A 242 15.41 -8.12 1.02
CA LEU A 242 16.49 -7.86 0.08
C LEU A 242 15.96 -7.71 -1.36
N ILE A 243 15.05 -8.59 -1.78
CA ILE A 243 14.41 -8.52 -3.10
C ILE A 243 13.61 -7.22 -3.23
N ALA A 244 12.79 -6.89 -2.23
CA ALA A 244 11.98 -5.67 -2.25
C ALA A 244 12.85 -4.41 -2.29
N CYS A 245 13.92 -4.33 -1.49
CA CYS A 245 14.87 -3.22 -1.53
C CYS A 245 15.53 -3.06 -2.89
N LYS A 246 16.00 -4.16 -3.50
CA LYS A 246 16.59 -4.12 -4.85
C LYS A 246 15.60 -3.65 -5.91
N TYR A 247 14.30 -3.80 -5.66
CA TYR A 247 13.24 -3.47 -6.58
C TYR A 247 12.75 -2.02 -6.43
N GLU A 248 12.62 -1.53 -5.19
CA GLU A 248 12.01 -0.22 -4.88
C GLU A 248 13.00 0.87 -4.44
N GLU A 249 14.14 0.51 -3.84
CA GLU A 249 15.09 1.49 -3.30
C GLU A 249 16.08 1.97 -4.35
N ILE A 250 16.34 3.28 -4.37
CA ILE A 250 17.45 3.85 -5.14
C ILE A 250 18.79 3.30 -4.65
N TRP A 251 18.93 3.19 -3.32
CA TRP A 251 20.13 2.71 -2.63
C TRP A 251 19.76 1.54 -1.72
N ALA A 252 19.57 0.36 -2.32
CA ALA A 252 19.26 -0.85 -1.59
C ALA A 252 20.42 -1.27 -0.64
N PRO A 253 20.13 -1.74 0.59
CA PRO A 253 21.16 -2.30 1.48
C PRO A 253 21.86 -3.50 0.85
N GLU A 254 23.14 -3.68 1.19
CA GLU A 254 23.93 -4.79 0.70
C GLU A 254 23.59 -6.09 1.43
N VAL A 255 23.95 -7.23 0.84
CA VAL A 255 23.76 -8.54 1.48
C VAL A 255 24.46 -8.60 2.84
N ASN A 256 25.60 -7.92 2.99
CA ASN A 256 26.34 -7.87 4.26
C ASN A 256 25.56 -7.15 5.36
N ASP A 257 24.74 -6.15 5.02
CA ASP A 257 23.88 -5.47 5.98
C ASP A 257 22.81 -6.42 6.52
N PHE A 258 22.24 -7.27 5.65
CA PHE A 258 21.28 -8.31 6.06
C PHE A 258 21.92 -9.42 6.89
N ILE A 259 23.19 -9.78 6.62
CA ILE A 259 23.96 -10.70 7.47
C ILE A 259 24.14 -10.07 8.86
N HIS A 260 24.52 -8.79 8.91
CA HIS A 260 24.78 -8.10 10.17
C HIS A 260 23.51 -7.95 11.01
N ILE A 261 22.40 -7.51 10.41
CA ILE A 261 21.14 -7.30 11.13
C ILE A 261 20.45 -8.59 11.59
N SER A 262 20.85 -9.73 11.01
CA SER A 262 20.42 -11.06 11.45
C SER A 262 21.38 -11.69 12.47
N ASP A 263 22.21 -10.89 13.15
CA ASP A 263 23.22 -11.33 14.12
C ASP A 263 24.16 -12.41 13.55
N ASN A 264 24.49 -12.32 12.26
CA ASN A 264 25.28 -13.31 11.52
C ASN A 264 24.70 -14.74 11.59
N ALA A 265 23.39 -14.88 11.74
CA ALA A 265 22.72 -16.18 11.77
C ALA A 265 22.82 -16.92 10.42
N TYR A 266 23.07 -16.20 9.34
CA TYR A 266 23.10 -16.73 7.97
C TYR A 266 24.38 -16.32 7.24
N ALA A 267 24.95 -17.27 6.50
CA ALA A 267 26.01 -17.00 5.56
C ALA A 267 25.48 -16.29 4.31
N ARG A 268 26.35 -15.56 3.61
CA ARG A 268 26.03 -14.84 2.37
C ARG A 268 25.39 -15.76 1.33
N GLU A 269 25.92 -16.96 1.19
CA GLU A 269 25.46 -17.96 0.23
C GLU A 269 24.03 -18.42 0.54
N GLN A 270 23.65 -18.50 1.82
CA GLN A 270 22.30 -18.92 2.22
C GLN A 270 21.27 -17.86 1.82
N ILE A 271 21.58 -16.58 2.04
CA ILE A 271 20.69 -15.47 1.64
C ILE A 271 20.53 -15.45 0.11
N LEU A 272 21.63 -15.58 -0.64
CA LEU A 272 21.56 -15.59 -2.11
C LEU A 272 20.84 -16.82 -2.67
N GLN A 273 20.99 -17.99 -2.03
CA GLN A 273 20.24 -19.19 -2.41
C GLN A 273 18.75 -19.04 -2.14
N MET A 274 18.38 -18.45 -1.00
CA MET A 274 16.99 -18.17 -0.66
C MET A 274 16.38 -17.12 -1.59
N GLU A 275 17.10 -16.03 -1.88
CA GLU A 275 16.70 -15.03 -2.88
C GLU A 275 16.38 -15.70 -4.23
N LYS A 276 17.29 -16.55 -4.73
CA LYS A 276 17.08 -17.30 -5.97
C LYS A 276 15.87 -18.24 -5.89
N ALA A 277 15.67 -18.90 -4.75
CA ALA A 277 14.53 -19.80 -4.54
C ALA A 277 13.20 -19.04 -4.55
N ILE A 278 13.13 -17.88 -3.89
CA ILE A 278 11.95 -17.00 -3.87
C ILE A 278 11.63 -16.53 -5.28
N LEU A 279 12.60 -15.92 -5.97
CA LEU A 279 12.42 -15.43 -7.35
C LEU A 279 12.01 -16.54 -8.32
N GLY A 280 12.63 -17.72 -8.19
CA GLY A 280 12.28 -18.89 -8.99
C GLY A 280 10.87 -19.41 -8.72
N LYS A 281 10.39 -19.36 -7.47
CA LYS A 281 9.04 -19.79 -7.11
C LYS A 281 7.95 -18.79 -7.47
N LEU A 282 8.28 -17.50 -7.44
CA LEU A 282 7.37 -16.43 -7.86
C LEU A 282 7.45 -16.14 -9.36
N GLU A 283 8.24 -16.91 -10.11
CA GLU A 283 8.43 -16.76 -11.55
C GLU A 283 8.83 -15.33 -11.95
N TRP A 284 9.59 -14.65 -11.08
CA TRP A 284 9.98 -13.24 -11.22
C TRP A 284 8.81 -12.24 -11.28
N TYR A 285 7.60 -12.66 -10.95
CA TYR A 285 6.42 -11.78 -10.92
C TYR A 285 6.39 -10.98 -9.62
N LEU A 286 7.13 -9.86 -9.58
CA LEU A 286 7.24 -8.97 -8.41
C LEU A 286 6.36 -7.72 -8.52
N THR A 287 6.09 -7.25 -9.73
CA THR A 287 5.29 -6.05 -10.02
C THR A 287 3.80 -6.30 -9.78
N VAL A 288 3.38 -6.24 -8.52
CA VAL A 288 1.99 -6.48 -8.11
C VAL A 288 1.44 -5.30 -7.30
N PRO A 289 0.14 -4.99 -7.39
CA PRO A 289 -0.45 -3.91 -6.59
C PRO A 289 -0.39 -4.26 -5.11
N THR A 290 0.44 -3.53 -4.35
CA THR A 290 0.50 -3.65 -2.89
C THR A 290 -0.53 -2.72 -2.24
N PRO A 291 -0.83 -2.85 -0.93
CA PRO A 291 -1.69 -1.87 -0.26
C PRO A 291 -1.15 -0.43 -0.34
N TYR A 292 0.17 -0.26 -0.46
CA TYR A 292 0.83 1.04 -0.50
C TYR A 292 0.33 1.93 -1.63
N VAL A 293 0.25 1.41 -2.87
CA VAL A 293 -0.16 2.22 -4.03
C VAL A 293 -1.57 2.78 -3.86
N PHE A 294 -2.47 2.03 -3.22
CA PHE A 294 -3.82 2.47 -2.88
C PHE A 294 -3.84 3.44 -1.71
N LEU A 295 -3.02 3.23 -0.68
CA LEU A 295 -2.92 4.11 0.48
C LEU A 295 -2.55 5.54 0.06
N VAL A 296 -1.54 5.70 -0.79
CA VAL A 296 -1.11 7.02 -1.29
C VAL A 296 -2.28 7.76 -1.94
N ARG A 297 -3.05 7.09 -2.81
CA ARG A 297 -4.23 7.68 -3.47
C ARG A 297 -5.34 8.03 -2.51
N TYR A 298 -5.67 7.11 -1.61
CA TYR A 298 -6.83 7.25 -0.74
C TYR A 298 -6.60 8.24 0.39
N ILE A 299 -5.35 8.39 0.85
CA ILE A 299 -4.95 9.44 1.80
C ILE A 299 -5.10 10.82 1.15
N LYS A 300 -4.65 10.97 -0.10
CA LYS A 300 -4.86 12.20 -0.90
C LYS A 300 -6.34 12.54 -1.05
N ALA A 301 -7.18 11.52 -1.30
CA ALA A 301 -8.64 11.68 -1.35
C ALA A 301 -9.29 11.99 0.00
N ALA A 302 -8.68 11.58 1.11
CA ALA A 302 -9.19 11.80 2.45
C ALA A 302 -8.93 13.22 2.95
N THR A 303 -7.82 13.84 2.54
CA THR A 303 -7.45 15.19 2.94
C THR A 303 -6.78 15.93 1.77
N PRO A 304 -7.47 16.92 1.17
CA PRO A 304 -6.87 17.74 0.10
C PRO A 304 -5.74 18.64 0.58
N SER A 305 -5.64 18.88 1.90
CA SER A 305 -4.56 19.62 2.55
C SER A 305 -3.62 18.67 3.28
N ASP A 306 -2.31 18.89 3.15
CA ASP A 306 -1.26 18.14 3.83
C ASP A 306 -1.57 17.98 5.33
N ASN A 307 -1.97 16.77 5.72
CA ASN A 307 -2.26 16.40 7.09
C ASN A 307 -1.51 15.13 7.44
N GLN A 308 -0.25 15.33 7.79
CA GLN A 308 0.68 14.29 8.24
C GLN A 308 0.09 13.39 9.35
N GLU A 309 -0.79 13.89 10.22
CA GLU A 309 -1.47 13.10 11.25
C GLU A 309 -2.42 12.07 10.63
N MET A 310 -3.21 12.46 9.63
CA MET A 310 -4.12 11.57 8.92
C MET A 310 -3.35 10.49 8.14
N GLU A 311 -2.28 10.88 7.47
CA GLU A 311 -1.39 9.95 6.78
C GLU A 311 -0.79 8.92 7.77
N ASN A 312 -0.19 9.40 8.87
CA ASN A 312 0.40 8.53 9.88
C ASN A 312 -0.62 7.59 10.52
N MET A 313 -1.82 8.09 10.84
CA MET A 313 -2.89 7.25 11.40
C MET A 313 -3.36 6.17 10.41
N THR A 314 -3.41 6.52 9.11
CA THR A 314 -3.78 5.56 8.07
C THR A 314 -2.71 4.47 7.93
N PHE A 315 -1.44 4.84 7.86
CA PHE A 315 -0.34 3.86 7.81
C PHE A 315 -0.27 3.00 9.06
N PHE A 316 -0.56 3.56 10.24
CA PHE A 316 -0.65 2.78 11.47
C PHE A 316 -1.69 1.65 11.35
N PHE A 317 -2.90 1.94 10.90
CA PHE A 317 -3.92 0.92 10.67
C PHE A 317 -3.55 -0.07 9.56
N ALA A 318 -2.96 0.41 8.47
CA ALA A 318 -2.56 -0.45 7.36
C ALA A 318 -1.47 -1.46 7.78
N GLU A 319 -0.47 -1.01 8.54
CA GLU A 319 0.58 -1.88 9.06
C GLU A 319 0.05 -2.86 10.13
N LEU A 320 -0.90 -2.44 10.98
CA LEU A 320 -1.62 -3.36 11.86
C LEU A 320 -2.35 -4.45 11.06
N GLY A 321 -2.98 -4.08 9.94
CA GLY A 321 -3.60 -5.04 9.03
C GLY A 321 -2.60 -6.00 8.40
N LEU A 322 -1.47 -5.49 7.92
CA LEU A 322 -0.42 -6.27 7.25
C LEU A 322 0.21 -7.34 8.18
N MET A 323 0.41 -7.01 9.45
CA MET A 323 0.92 -7.95 10.46
C MET A 323 -0.07 -9.07 10.78
N ASN A 324 -1.37 -8.80 10.71
CA ASN A 324 -2.41 -9.75 11.10
C ASN A 324 -2.85 -10.64 9.94
N TYR A 325 -2.61 -11.94 10.07
CA TYR A 325 -2.89 -12.95 9.05
C TYR A 325 -4.32 -12.89 8.51
N LYS A 326 -5.33 -12.77 9.40
CA LYS A 326 -6.75 -12.70 9.02
C LYS A 326 -7.02 -11.59 7.99
N ILE A 327 -6.45 -10.40 8.17
CA ILE A 327 -6.66 -9.30 7.23
C ILE A 327 -6.01 -9.61 5.88
N THR A 328 -4.79 -10.15 5.91
CA THR A 328 -4.00 -10.46 4.71
C THR A 328 -4.70 -11.46 3.79
N ILE A 329 -5.37 -12.48 4.36
CA ILE A 329 -6.10 -13.48 3.58
C ILE A 329 -7.50 -13.00 3.18
N SER A 330 -8.22 -12.30 4.08
CA SER A 330 -9.64 -12.01 3.84
C SER A 330 -9.86 -10.84 2.88
N TYR A 331 -8.93 -9.89 2.79
CA TYR A 331 -9.16 -8.63 2.09
C TYR A 331 -8.16 -8.38 0.98
N ARG A 332 -8.64 -7.72 -0.09
CA ARG A 332 -7.76 -7.24 -1.18
C ARG A 332 -6.95 -6.03 -0.72
N PRO A 333 -5.78 -5.75 -1.35
CA PRO A 333 -4.95 -4.58 -1.03
C PRO A 333 -5.72 -3.25 -0.95
N SER A 334 -6.60 -2.98 -1.91
CA SER A 334 -7.39 -1.74 -1.91
C SER A 334 -8.44 -1.68 -0.81
N MET A 335 -9.01 -2.82 -0.41
CA MET A 335 -9.98 -2.89 0.69
C MET A 335 -9.31 -2.61 2.03
N LEU A 336 -8.11 -3.16 2.24
CA LEU A 336 -7.27 -2.82 3.39
C LEU A 336 -6.99 -1.31 3.41
N ALA A 337 -6.51 -0.74 2.30
CA ALA A 337 -6.19 0.69 2.22
C ALA A 337 -7.39 1.59 2.52
N ALA A 338 -8.55 1.33 1.90
CA ALA A 338 -9.77 2.12 2.11
C ALA A 338 -10.29 2.00 3.56
N SER A 339 -10.24 0.79 4.13
CA SER A 339 -10.65 0.55 5.51
C SER A 339 -9.72 1.19 6.52
N SER A 340 -8.41 1.24 6.24
CA SER A 340 -7.43 1.98 7.05
C SER A 340 -7.71 3.48 7.05
N VAL A 341 -8.07 4.07 5.89
CA VAL A 341 -8.48 5.48 5.80
C VAL A 341 -9.75 5.72 6.60
N TYR A 342 -10.76 4.85 6.45
CA TYR A 342 -12.01 4.98 7.19
C TYR A 342 -11.82 4.88 8.72
N ALA A 343 -11.00 3.91 9.17
CA ALA A 343 -10.65 3.76 10.58
C ALA A 343 -9.87 4.98 11.11
N ALA A 344 -8.91 5.50 10.35
CA ALA A 344 -8.15 6.70 10.70
C ALA A 344 -9.04 7.94 10.82
N ARG A 345 -9.95 8.17 9.86
CA ARG A 345 -10.93 9.27 9.94
C ARG A 345 -11.84 9.14 11.15
N SER A 346 -12.25 7.92 11.48
CA SER A 346 -13.06 7.64 12.67
C SER A 346 -12.31 7.95 13.96
N THR A 347 -11.06 7.51 14.10
CA THR A 347 -10.23 7.81 15.29
C THR A 347 -9.92 9.30 15.42
N LEU A 348 -9.69 9.99 14.30
CA LEU A 348 -9.40 11.43 14.28
C LEU A 348 -10.66 12.32 14.25
N ASN A 349 -11.85 11.73 14.47
CA ASN A 349 -13.14 12.42 14.52
C ASN A 349 -13.41 13.33 13.29
N LYS A 350 -12.99 12.90 12.10
CA LYS A 350 -13.24 13.65 10.86
C LYS A 350 -14.70 13.50 10.42
N THR A 351 -15.32 14.60 10.01
CA THR A 351 -16.70 14.62 9.53
C THR A 351 -16.79 15.29 8.15
N PRO A 352 -17.54 14.73 7.19
CA PRO A 352 -18.17 13.40 7.23
C PRO A 352 -17.12 12.27 7.26
N LEU A 353 -17.47 11.10 7.82
CA LEU A 353 -16.54 9.97 7.93
C LEU A 353 -16.14 9.41 6.57
N TRP A 354 -17.09 9.29 5.65
CA TRP A 354 -16.86 8.87 4.27
C TRP A 354 -17.42 9.91 3.30
N THR A 355 -16.54 10.57 2.55
CA THR A 355 -16.92 11.63 1.58
C THR A 355 -17.27 11.01 0.23
N GLN A 356 -17.97 11.77 -0.62
CA GLN A 356 -18.22 11.33 -2.00
C GLN A 356 -16.94 11.26 -2.83
N THR A 357 -15.95 12.12 -2.55
CA THR A 357 -14.60 12.04 -3.13
C THR A 357 -13.94 10.69 -2.78
N LEU A 358 -13.99 10.27 -1.52
CA LEU A 358 -13.49 8.96 -1.09
C LEU A 358 -14.25 7.81 -1.76
N GLN A 359 -15.58 7.87 -1.78
CA GLN A 359 -16.39 6.85 -2.45
C GLN A 359 -16.06 6.76 -3.96
N HIS A 360 -15.84 7.90 -4.61
CA HIS A 360 -15.49 7.97 -6.03
C HIS A 360 -14.13 7.33 -6.32
N HIS A 361 -13.07 7.76 -5.63
CA HIS A 361 -11.71 7.29 -5.91
C HIS A 361 -11.42 5.88 -5.40
N THR A 362 -12.14 5.40 -4.38
CA THR A 362 -11.95 4.03 -3.86
C THR A 362 -12.87 3.00 -4.52
N GLY A 363 -14.04 3.44 -5.00
CA GLY A 363 -15.13 2.57 -5.45
C GLY A 363 -15.87 1.84 -4.33
N TYR A 364 -15.63 2.17 -3.05
CA TYR A 364 -16.26 1.51 -1.90
C TYR A 364 -17.27 2.40 -1.19
N SER A 365 -18.41 1.82 -0.79
CA SER A 365 -19.34 2.45 0.16
C SER A 365 -18.89 2.23 1.60
N GLU A 366 -19.38 3.08 2.51
CA GLU A 366 -19.12 2.96 3.95
C GLU A 366 -19.48 1.58 4.50
N ASP A 367 -20.63 1.03 4.08
CA ASP A 367 -21.10 -0.30 4.50
C ASP A 367 -20.13 -1.43 4.11
N GLN A 368 -19.47 -1.32 2.95
CA GLN A 368 -18.51 -2.33 2.48
C GLN A 368 -17.21 -2.31 3.29
N LEU A 369 -16.83 -1.17 3.87
CA LEU A 369 -15.61 -1.00 4.65
C LEU A 369 -15.79 -1.40 6.11
N MET A 370 -17.04 -1.42 6.59
CA MET A 370 -17.39 -1.52 8.00
C MET A 370 -16.76 -2.74 8.68
N GLU A 371 -16.84 -3.93 8.07
CA GLU A 371 -16.30 -5.15 8.68
C GLU A 371 -14.77 -5.10 8.85
N CYS A 372 -14.05 -4.75 7.79
CA CYS A 372 -12.59 -4.65 7.82
C CYS A 372 -12.14 -3.57 8.80
N ALA A 373 -12.78 -2.40 8.80
CA ALA A 373 -12.47 -1.31 9.72
C ALA A 373 -12.68 -1.70 11.19
N LYS A 374 -13.75 -2.42 11.53
CA LYS A 374 -13.98 -2.93 12.89
C LYS A 374 -12.85 -3.85 13.35
N ILE A 375 -12.37 -4.73 12.46
CA ILE A 375 -11.23 -5.61 12.76
C ILE A 375 -9.96 -4.78 12.98
N LEU A 376 -9.67 -3.79 12.13
CA LEU A 376 -8.50 -2.91 12.30
C LEU A 376 -8.54 -2.13 13.62
N VAL A 377 -9.71 -1.62 14.01
CA VAL A 377 -9.90 -0.91 15.29
C VAL A 377 -9.75 -1.86 16.49
N SER A 378 -10.17 -3.13 16.36
CA SER A 378 -9.90 -4.13 17.41
C SER A 378 -8.39 -4.38 17.61
N TYR A 379 -7.61 -4.42 16.52
CA TYR A 379 -6.16 -4.53 16.64
C TYR A 379 -5.51 -3.28 17.22
N HIS A 380 -6.07 -2.10 16.95
CA HIS A 380 -5.62 -0.86 17.60
C HIS A 380 -5.89 -0.91 19.12
N LEU A 381 -7.06 -1.37 19.54
CA LEU A 381 -7.39 -1.54 20.97
C LEU A 381 -6.36 -2.42 21.69
N ASP A 382 -5.92 -3.51 21.06
CA ASP A 382 -4.97 -4.45 21.65
C ASP A 382 -3.49 -4.02 21.49
N ALA A 383 -3.19 -3.05 20.63
CA ALA A 383 -1.81 -2.72 20.24
C ALA A 383 -0.96 -2.26 21.44
N ALA A 384 -1.55 -1.48 22.36
CA ALA A 384 -0.89 -0.96 23.55
C ALA A 384 -0.52 -2.05 24.58
N GLU A 385 -1.15 -3.22 24.53
CA GLU A 385 -0.90 -4.36 25.44
C GLU A 385 -0.27 -5.58 24.74
N SER A 386 -0.29 -5.62 23.40
CA SER A 386 0.33 -6.69 22.60
C SER A 386 1.81 -6.93 22.92
N LYS A 387 2.27 -8.18 22.84
CA LYS A 387 3.70 -8.51 22.92
C LYS A 387 4.48 -8.07 21.68
N LEU A 388 3.82 -8.01 20.52
CA LEU A 388 4.37 -7.52 19.26
C LEU A 388 4.18 -6.00 19.22
N LYS A 389 5.30 -5.28 19.37
CA LYS A 389 5.32 -3.85 19.70
C LYS A 389 5.98 -2.98 18.64
N ALA A 390 6.48 -3.54 17.55
CA ALA A 390 7.24 -2.77 16.56
C ALA A 390 6.39 -1.66 15.94
N ILE A 391 5.16 -1.98 15.52
CA ILE A 391 4.21 -1.02 14.95
C ILE A 391 3.81 0.03 15.98
N TYR A 392 3.37 -0.40 17.18
CA TYR A 392 2.97 0.54 18.23
C TYR A 392 4.11 1.51 18.56
N ARG A 393 5.34 1.01 18.78
CA ARG A 393 6.53 1.86 19.02
C ARG A 393 6.90 2.74 17.83
N LYS A 394 6.65 2.31 16.59
CA LYS A 394 6.88 3.10 15.37
C LYS A 394 5.97 4.33 15.35
N PHE A 395 4.69 4.13 15.60
CA PHE A 395 3.66 5.17 15.52
C PHE A 395 3.38 5.92 16.84
N SER A 396 3.98 5.50 17.96
CA SER A 396 4.07 6.30 19.20
C SER A 396 5.13 7.40 19.12
N SER A 397 5.99 7.38 18.11
CA SER A 397 7.10 8.31 17.99
C SER A 397 6.62 9.72 17.62
N PRO A 398 7.23 10.81 18.14
CA PRO A 398 6.82 12.18 17.85
C PRO A 398 6.86 12.56 16.37
N ASP A 399 7.81 12.02 15.60
CA ASP A 399 7.91 12.20 14.14
C ASP A 399 6.71 11.61 13.39
N ARG A 400 5.97 10.68 14.02
CA ARG A 400 4.74 10.10 13.50
C ARG A 400 3.48 10.72 14.11
N GLY A 401 3.60 11.89 14.74
CA GLY A 401 2.49 12.56 15.43
C GLY A 401 1.98 11.79 16.65
N ALA A 402 2.73 10.78 17.12
CA ALA A 402 2.36 9.89 18.20
C ALA A 402 0.93 9.29 18.05
N VAL A 403 0.52 9.03 16.80
CA VAL A 403 -0.85 8.63 16.43
C VAL A 403 -1.31 7.32 17.12
N ALA A 404 -0.38 6.47 17.53
CA ALA A 404 -0.71 5.25 18.27
C ALA A 404 -1.30 5.50 19.68
N PHE A 405 -1.20 6.72 20.23
CA PHE A 405 -1.78 7.08 21.52
C PHE A 405 -3.23 7.59 21.43
N PHE A 406 -3.77 7.81 20.22
CA PHE A 406 -5.16 8.18 20.08
C PHE A 406 -6.07 7.05 20.58
N PRO A 407 -7.22 7.37 21.20
CA PRO A 407 -8.15 6.34 21.62
C PRO A 407 -8.71 5.58 20.40
N PRO A 408 -8.92 4.26 20.48
CA PRO A 408 -9.61 3.51 19.44
C PRO A 408 -11.01 4.07 19.16
N ALA A 409 -11.43 4.04 17.89
CA ALA A 409 -12.72 4.57 17.45
C ALA A 409 -13.89 3.78 18.05
N ARG A 410 -14.53 4.32 19.09
CA ARG A 410 -15.55 3.62 19.88
C ARG A 410 -16.78 3.20 19.07
N ASN A 411 -17.14 3.98 18.05
CA ASN A 411 -18.25 3.67 17.12
C ASN A 411 -18.00 2.40 16.28
N LEU A 412 -16.76 1.94 16.20
CA LEU A 412 -16.36 0.74 15.46
C LEU A 412 -16.02 -0.44 16.39
N LEU A 413 -16.12 -0.27 17.70
CA LEU A 413 -15.96 -1.38 18.64
C LEU A 413 -17.27 -2.15 18.82
N PRO A 414 -17.23 -3.46 19.14
CA PRO A 414 -18.42 -4.20 19.52
C PRO A 414 -19.07 -3.53 20.73
N THR A 415 -20.38 -3.24 20.67
CA THR A 415 -21.13 -2.80 21.85
C THR A 415 -21.12 -3.94 22.86
N THR A 416 -20.41 -3.78 23.98
CA THR A 416 -20.54 -4.68 25.11
C THR A 416 -21.97 -4.57 25.64
N THR A 417 -22.83 -5.54 25.33
CA THR A 417 -24.09 -5.74 26.05
C THR A 417 -23.77 -6.17 27.49
N THR A 418 -23.51 -5.18 28.33
CA THR A 418 -23.52 -5.28 29.78
C THR A 418 -24.45 -4.19 30.27
N ASP A 419 -25.76 -4.46 30.20
CA ASP A 419 -26.83 -3.78 30.95
C ASP A 419 -28.13 -4.57 30.77
N ALA A 420 -28.22 -5.73 31.45
CA ALA A 420 -29.48 -6.44 31.66
C ALA A 420 -29.36 -7.43 32.83
N ALA A 421 -28.92 -6.98 34.01
CA ALA A 421 -29.04 -7.76 35.24
C ALA A 421 -28.98 -6.86 36.49
N SER A 422 -29.78 -5.81 36.56
CA SER A 422 -30.07 -5.12 37.83
C SER A 422 -31.40 -4.38 37.78
N SER A 423 -32.49 -5.11 37.54
CA SER A 423 -33.84 -4.65 37.89
C SER A 423 -34.80 -5.83 37.94
N SER A 424 -34.76 -6.57 39.04
CA SER A 424 -35.94 -7.25 39.56
C SER A 424 -35.82 -7.27 41.08
N SER A 425 -36.52 -6.31 41.68
CA SER A 425 -36.89 -6.25 43.08
C SER A 425 -37.68 -7.47 43.53
#